data_AF-A0A820I570-F1
#
_entry.id   AF-A0A820I570-F1
#
_cell.length_a   1.000
_cell.length_b   1.000
_cell.length_c   1.000
_cell.angle_alpha   90.00
_cell.angle_beta   90.00
_cell.angle_gamma   90.00
#
_symmetry.space_group_name_H-M   'P 1'
#
loop_
_entity.id
_entity.type
_entity.pdbx_description
1 polymer ?
#
loop_
_entity_poly.entity_id
_entity_poly.type
_entity_poly.pdbx_seq_one_letter_code
_entity_poly.pdbx_strand_id
1 'polypeptide(L)'
;IFIILKSQMPGTPRIRSLRNRFLVFSQLIVAALVAYSRVYLHYHTIAQVVAGAFVGTTLGCVWYYFVNYYFTKYVPFIIEHPFGKYLLICDYVPIPHLIHFQYENEYAEAK
;
A
#
# COMPACT_ATOMS: atom_id res chain seq x y z
N ILE A 1 -1.47 2.71 0.21
CA ILE A 1 -1.65 1.57 -0.72
C ILE A 1 -1.50 0.20 -0.03
N PHE A 2 -0.35 -0.16 0.56
CA PHE A 2 -0.18 -1.47 1.21
C PHE A 2 -1.10 -1.71 2.43
N ILE A 3 -1.42 -0.65 3.20
CA ILE A 3 -2.42 -0.75 4.30
C ILE A 3 -3.85 -0.88 3.74
N ILE A 4 -4.16 -0.17 2.65
CA ILE A 4 -5.49 -0.14 2.04
C ILE A 4 -5.86 -1.54 1.48
N LEU A 5 -4.91 -2.25 0.87
CA LEU A 5 -5.12 -3.64 0.41
C LEU A 5 -5.20 -4.68 1.56
N LYS A 6 -4.72 -4.33 2.76
CA LYS A 6 -4.74 -5.22 3.94
C LYS A 6 -6.11 -5.20 4.64
N SER A 7 -6.82 -4.08 4.56
CA SER A 7 -8.01 -3.80 5.37
C SER A 7 -9.33 -4.27 4.71
N GLN A 8 -9.43 -4.23 3.38
CA GLN A 8 -10.74 -4.27 2.70
C GLN A 8 -11.26 -5.65 2.27
N MET A 9 -10.55 -6.76 2.52
CA MET A 9 -10.97 -8.07 1.98
C MET A 9 -11.08 -9.18 3.04
N PRO A 10 -12.27 -9.78 3.21
CA PRO A 10 -12.43 -10.98 4.02
C PRO A 10 -11.79 -12.17 3.31
N GLY A 11 -10.74 -12.70 3.90
CA GLY A 11 -10.10 -13.93 3.49
C GLY A 11 -9.46 -14.57 4.69
N THR A 12 -9.42 -15.90 4.73
CA THR A 12 -8.69 -16.61 5.79
C THR A 12 -7.25 -16.09 5.85
N PRO A 13 -6.62 -16.03 7.03
CA PRO A 13 -5.24 -15.53 7.17
C PRO A 13 -4.26 -16.22 6.21
N ARG A 14 -4.56 -17.46 5.81
CA ARG A 14 -3.86 -18.24 4.78
C ARG A 14 -3.95 -17.60 3.38
N ILE A 15 -5.15 -17.27 2.90
CA ILE A 15 -5.35 -16.66 1.56
C ILE A 15 -4.64 -15.30 1.48
N ARG A 16 -4.73 -14.49 2.54
CA ARG A 16 -4.05 -13.20 2.61
C ARG A 16 -2.51 -13.34 2.54
N SER A 17 -1.95 -14.30 3.25
CA SER A 17 -0.50 -14.59 3.22
C SER A 17 -0.05 -15.04 1.84
N LEU A 18 -0.80 -15.96 1.21
CA LEU A 18 -0.50 -16.46 -0.15
C LEU A 18 -0.54 -15.34 -1.19
N ARG A 19 -1.58 -14.51 -1.17
CA ARG A 19 -1.70 -13.34 -2.04
C ARG A 19 -0.54 -12.37 -1.87
N ASN A 20 -0.20 -12.02 -0.63
CA ASN A 20 0.89 -11.08 -0.37
C ASN A 20 2.23 -11.63 -0.85
N ARG A 21 2.49 -12.93 -0.64
CA ARG A 21 3.67 -13.60 -1.18
C ARG A 21 3.69 -13.52 -2.70
N PHE A 22 2.58 -13.86 -3.36
CA PHE A 22 2.46 -13.79 -4.81
C PHE A 22 2.77 -12.39 -5.37
N LEU A 23 2.19 -11.34 -4.76
CA LEU A 23 2.45 -9.95 -5.16
C LEU A 23 3.92 -9.55 -4.98
N VAL A 24 4.54 -9.93 -3.86
CA VAL A 24 5.97 -9.65 -3.63
C VAL A 24 6.83 -10.38 -4.67
N PHE A 25 6.54 -11.65 -4.94
CA PHE A 25 7.30 -12.43 -5.92
C PHE A 25 7.16 -11.88 -7.33
N SER A 26 5.94 -11.49 -7.76
CA SER A 26 5.74 -10.93 -9.09
C SER A 26 6.51 -9.62 -9.27
N GLN A 27 6.55 -8.76 -8.26
CA GLN A 27 7.33 -7.52 -8.28
C GLN A 27 8.84 -7.77 -8.34
N LEU A 28 9.36 -8.76 -7.60
CA LEU A 28 10.78 -9.12 -7.65
C LEU A 28 11.19 -9.66 -9.02
N ILE A 29 10.32 -10.45 -9.67
CA ILE A 29 10.57 -10.94 -11.03
C ILE A 29 10.65 -9.76 -12.01
N VAL A 30 9.70 -8.84 -11.96
CA VAL A 30 9.70 -7.65 -12.84
C VAL A 30 10.96 -6.80 -12.59
N ALA A 31 11.33 -6.57 -11.33
CA ALA A 31 12.55 -5.82 -10.99
C ALA A 31 13.82 -6.50 -11.55
N ALA A 32 13.91 -7.83 -11.46
CA ALA A 32 15.02 -8.59 -12.01
C ALA A 32 15.07 -8.54 -13.55
N LEU A 33 13.92 -8.63 -14.22
CA LEU A 33 13.84 -8.50 -15.68
C LEU A 33 14.28 -7.11 -16.16
N VAL A 34 13.87 -6.05 -15.45
CA VAL A 34 14.29 -4.68 -15.75
C VAL A 34 15.81 -4.53 -15.55
N ALA A 35 16.34 -5.03 -14.43
CA ALA A 35 17.77 -5.00 -14.16
C ALA A 35 18.57 -5.77 -15.23
N TYR A 36 18.10 -6.95 -15.62
CA TYR A 36 18.70 -7.75 -16.69
C TYR A 36 18.73 -7.00 -18.02
N SER A 37 17.60 -6.39 -18.41
CA SER A 37 17.52 -5.59 -19.64
C SER A 37 18.58 -4.47 -19.67
N ARG A 38 18.82 -3.80 -18.54
CA ARG A 38 19.82 -2.72 -18.45
C ARG A 38 21.26 -3.20 -18.62
N VAL A 39 21.59 -4.36 -18.06
CA VAL A 39 22.92 -4.97 -18.22
C VAL A 39 23.10 -5.52 -19.63
N TYR A 40 22.06 -6.15 -20.19
CA TYR A 40 22.09 -6.72 -21.55
C TYR A 40 22.30 -5.65 -22.64
N LEU A 41 21.64 -4.49 -22.50
CA LEU A 41 21.85 -3.35 -23.41
C LEU A 41 23.16 -2.58 -23.13
N HIS A 42 23.99 -3.05 -22.19
CA HIS A 42 25.26 -2.43 -21.79
C HIS A 42 25.14 -1.00 -21.27
N TYR A 43 23.95 -0.57 -20.83
CA TYR A 43 23.75 0.76 -20.23
C TYR A 43 24.29 0.86 -18.80
N HIS A 44 24.30 -0.26 -18.07
CA HIS A 44 24.73 -0.29 -16.67
C HIS A 44 25.62 -1.48 -16.37
N THR A 45 26.61 -1.28 -15.50
CA THR A 45 27.40 -2.37 -14.94
C THR A 45 26.65 -3.07 -13.81
N ILE A 46 27.01 -4.33 -13.53
CA ILE A 46 26.42 -5.09 -12.42
C ILE A 46 26.60 -4.35 -11.09
N ALA A 47 27.76 -3.72 -10.88
CA ALA A 47 28.03 -2.92 -9.67
C ALA A 47 27.06 -1.74 -9.52
N GLN A 48 26.74 -1.04 -10.60
CA GLN A 48 25.75 0.06 -10.59
C GLN A 48 24.33 -0.44 -10.27
N VAL A 49 23.94 -1.59 -10.84
CA VAL A 49 22.63 -2.20 -10.57
C VAL A 49 22.51 -2.60 -9.10
N VAL A 50 23.54 -3.23 -8.53
CA VAL A 50 23.56 -3.61 -7.10
C VAL A 50 23.52 -2.39 -6.19
N ALA A 51 24.32 -1.35 -6.50
CA ALA A 51 24.31 -0.11 -5.75
C ALA A 51 22.95 0.60 -5.83
N GLY A 52 22.34 0.66 -7.02
CA GLY A 52 21.00 1.21 -7.22
C GLY A 52 19.92 0.42 -6.47
N ALA A 53 19.99 -0.90 -6.47
CA ALA A 53 19.07 -1.76 -5.72
C ALA A 53 19.19 -1.56 -4.20
N PHE A 54 20.42 -1.40 -3.69
CA PHE A 54 20.68 -1.09 -2.29
C PHE A 54 20.08 0.28 -1.91
N VAL A 55 20.44 1.34 -2.64
CA VAL A 55 19.93 2.69 -2.39
C VAL A 55 18.40 2.74 -2.49
N GLY A 56 17.82 2.10 -3.52
CA GLY A 56 16.37 2.03 -3.71
C GLY A 56 15.67 1.31 -2.55
N THR A 57 16.25 0.22 -2.05
CA THR A 57 15.69 -0.53 -0.91
C THR A 57 15.78 0.29 0.37
N THR A 58 16.92 0.93 0.66
CA THR A 58 17.09 1.78 1.83
C THR A 58 16.11 2.95 1.83
N LEU A 59 15.99 3.67 0.71
CA LEU A 59 15.05 4.78 0.58
C LEU A 59 13.60 4.30 0.67
N GLY A 60 13.28 3.15 0.08
CA GLY A 60 11.96 2.54 0.18
C GLY A 60 11.59 2.19 1.63
N CYS A 61 12.52 1.63 2.40
CA CYS A 61 12.34 1.34 3.82
C CYS A 61 12.14 2.62 4.65
N VAL A 62 12.97 3.64 4.42
CA VAL A 62 12.86 4.94 5.09
C VAL A 62 11.50 5.59 4.78
N TRP A 63 11.11 5.60 3.51
CA TRP A 63 9.82 6.14 3.08
C TRP A 63 8.64 5.37 3.69
N TYR A 64 8.71 4.04 3.68
CA TYR A 64 7.70 3.20 4.32
C TYR A 64 7.58 3.51 5.81
N TYR A 65 8.69 3.56 6.54
CA TYR A 65 8.68 3.93 7.94
C TYR A 65 8.07 5.31 8.17
N PHE A 66 8.48 6.31 7.37
CA PHE A 66 8.01 7.67 7.51
C PHE A 66 6.49 7.79 7.29
N VAL A 67 5.97 7.18 6.23
CA VAL A 67 4.53 7.18 5.92
C VAL A 67 3.72 6.45 6.99
N ASN A 68 4.14 5.25 7.41
CA ASN A 68 3.34 4.44 8.32
C ASN A 68 3.43 4.94 9.78
N TYR A 69 4.58 5.48 10.19
CA TYR A 69 4.79 5.91 11.57
C TYR A 69 4.34 7.35 11.81
N TYR A 70 4.65 8.27 10.88
CA TYR A 70 4.32 9.68 11.03
C TYR A 70 2.99 10.02 10.35
N PHE A 71 2.85 9.80 9.05
CA PHE A 71 1.65 10.25 8.31
C PHE A 71 0.37 9.57 8.77
N THR A 72 0.38 8.28 9.10
CA THR A 72 -0.83 7.59 9.59
C THR A 72 -1.39 8.22 10.87
N LYS A 73 -0.55 8.80 11.73
CA LYS A 73 -1.01 9.50 12.94
C LYS A 73 -1.71 10.83 12.65
N TYR A 74 -1.42 11.45 11.51
CA TYR A 74 -2.01 12.73 11.10
C TYR A 74 -3.29 12.57 10.28
N VAL A 75 -3.65 11.35 9.88
CA VAL A 75 -4.89 11.08 9.13
C VAL A 75 -6.15 11.62 9.84
N PRO A 76 -6.35 11.42 11.16
CA PRO A 76 -7.51 11.99 11.86
C PRO A 76 -7.54 13.52 11.80
N PHE A 77 -6.39 14.17 11.96
CA PHE A 77 -6.28 15.63 11.89
C PHE A 77 -6.66 16.17 10.50
N ILE A 78 -6.29 15.46 9.43
CA ILE A 78 -6.64 15.85 8.05
C ILE A 78 -8.15 15.74 7.81
N ILE A 79 -8.78 14.69 8.35
CA ILE A 79 -10.23 14.46 8.21
C ILE A 79 -11.03 15.53 8.97
N GLU A 80 -10.56 15.91 10.15
CA GLU A 80 -11.24 16.92 10.99
C GLU A 80 -11.07 18.36 10.47
N HIS A 81 -10.03 18.61 9.66
CA HIS A 81 -9.74 19.92 9.09
C HIS A 81 -10.89 20.42 8.18
N PRO A 82 -11.21 21.73 8.15
CA PRO A 82 -12.30 22.27 7.31
C PRO A 82 -12.18 21.91 5.82
N PHE A 83 -10.96 21.82 5.31
CA PHE A 83 -10.69 21.36 3.94
C PHE A 83 -10.99 19.87 3.75
N GLY A 84 -10.69 19.03 4.75
CA GLY A 84 -11.03 17.61 4.72
C GLY A 84 -12.53 17.38 4.77
N LYS A 85 -13.26 18.15 5.59
CA LYS A 85 -14.72 18.14 5.62
C LYS A 85 -15.34 18.67 4.32
N TYR A 86 -14.79 19.74 3.74
CA TYR A 86 -15.24 20.27 2.46
C TYR A 86 -15.09 19.26 1.32
N LEU A 87 -13.99 18.51 1.30
CA LEU A 87 -13.75 17.44 0.33
C LEU A 87 -14.41 16.09 0.68
N LEU A 88 -15.12 16.01 1.80
CA LEU A 88 -15.75 14.77 2.29
C LEU A 88 -14.76 13.60 2.40
N ILE A 89 -13.55 13.87 2.90
CA ILE A 89 -12.53 12.85 3.10
C ILE A 89 -12.92 11.95 4.29
N CYS A 90 -13.01 10.64 4.06
CA CYS A 90 -13.36 9.64 5.07
C CYS A 90 -12.28 8.55 5.16
N ASP A 91 -12.03 8.04 6.37
CA ASP A 91 -11.18 6.87 6.57
C ASP A 91 -12.01 5.59 6.64
N TYR A 92 -11.85 4.73 5.63
CA TYR A 92 -12.49 3.42 5.55
C TYR A 92 -11.58 2.26 5.98
N VAL A 93 -10.31 2.56 6.33
CA VAL A 93 -9.33 1.53 6.72
C VAL A 93 -9.75 0.72 7.94
N PRO A 94 -10.39 1.28 8.98
CA PRO A 94 -10.80 0.51 10.16
C PRO A 94 -11.96 -0.47 9.91
N ILE A 95 -12.75 -0.27 8.85
CA ILE A 95 -14.00 -1.01 8.61
C ILE A 95 -13.71 -2.21 7.69
N PRO A 96 -13.80 -3.46 8.19
CA PRO A 96 -13.45 -4.65 7.40
C PRO A 96 -14.48 -5.00 6.32
N HIS A 97 -15.76 -4.64 6.51
CA HIS A 97 -16.86 -4.92 5.59
C HIS A 97 -17.62 -3.64 5.25
N LEU A 98 -16.99 -2.75 4.48
CA LEU A 98 -17.54 -1.43 4.18
C LEU A 98 -18.96 -1.50 3.59
N ILE A 99 -19.18 -2.36 2.59
CA ILE A 99 -20.47 -2.45 1.89
C ILE A 99 -21.58 -2.96 2.81
N HIS A 100 -21.28 -3.96 3.64
CA HIS A 100 -22.24 -4.46 4.62
C HIS A 100 -22.54 -3.41 5.70
N PHE A 101 -21.49 -2.70 6.16
CA PHE A 101 -21.65 -1.61 7.11
C PHE A 101 -22.53 -0.48 6.54
N GLN A 102 -22.32 -0.11 5.28
CA GLN A 102 -23.15 0.89 4.58
C GLN A 102 -24.59 0.43 4.48
N TYR A 103 -24.83 -0.82 4.04
CA TYR A 103 -26.17 -1.39 3.93
C TYR A 103 -26.94 -1.38 5.26
N GLU A 104 -26.31 -1.81 6.35
CA GLU A 104 -26.94 -1.81 7.68
C GLU A 104 -27.29 -0.39 8.15
N ASN A 105 -26.42 0.59 7.88
CA ASN A 105 -26.64 1.96 8.28
C ASN A 105 -27.79 2.60 7.48
N GLU A 106 -27.81 2.41 6.16
CA GLU A 106 -28.90 2.86 5.29
C GLU A 106 -30.24 2.20 5.65
N TYR A 107 -30.23 0.90 5.97
CA TYR A 107 -31.42 0.16 6.39
C TYR A 107 -31.95 0.64 7.75
N ALA A 108 -31.06 0.93 8.70
CA ALA A 108 -31.43 1.46 10.01
C ALA A 108 -32.01 2.88 9.92
N GLU A 109 -31.49 3.73 9.03
CA GLU A 109 -32.00 5.09 8.80
C GLU A 109 -33.35 5.11 8.09
N ALA A 110 -33.65 4.09 7.28
CA ALA A 110 -34.92 3.95 6.56
C ALA A 110 -36.10 3.49 7.45
N LYS A 111 -35.84 3.11 8.71
CA LYS A 111 -36.83 2.60 9.67
C LYS A 111 -37.21 3.65 10.71
#